data_AF-A0A7W7MSX0-F1
#
_entry.id   AF-A0A7W7MSX0-F1
#
_cell.length_a   1.000
_cell.length_b   1.000
_cell.length_c   1.000
_cell.angle_alpha   90.00
_cell.angle_beta   90.00
_cell.angle_gamma   90.00
#
_symmetry.space_group_name_H-M   'P 1'
#
loop_
_entity.id
_entity.type
_entity.pdbx_description
1 polymer ?
#
loop_
_entity_poly.entity_id
_entity_poly.type
_entity_poly.pdbx_seq_one_letter_code
_entity_poly.pdbx_strand_id
1 'polypeptide(L)'
;MTGTAVELRRLVGKFVLFFVGCWLIVLVAGVAGALRGASVEPLRFAILLIPGCAFVPAAYYAVGLHRSDDPGQLDRIWPKAIVYGLAGLVLLFGTAYGLYEMG
;
A
#
# COMPACT_ATOMS: atom_id res chain seq x y z
N MET A 1 -2.93 -9.34 -27.01
CA MET A 1 -2.18 -8.23 -26.39
C MET A 1 -0.70 -8.54 -26.50
N THR A 2 0.14 -7.57 -26.85
CA THR A 2 1.60 -7.76 -26.92
C THR A 2 2.15 -8.07 -25.52
N GLY A 3 3.11 -8.98 -25.41
CA GLY A 3 3.70 -9.40 -24.12
C GLY A 3 4.20 -8.23 -23.25
N THR A 4 4.62 -7.14 -23.88
CA THR A 4 5.08 -5.90 -23.23
C THR A 4 4.02 -5.20 -22.38
N ALA A 5 2.75 -5.19 -22.79
CA ALA A 5 1.68 -4.53 -22.04
C ALA A 5 1.32 -5.29 -20.75
N VAL A 6 1.35 -6.62 -20.81
CA VAL A 6 1.15 -7.49 -19.64
C VAL A 6 2.29 -7.32 -18.64
N GLU A 7 3.52 -7.23 -19.14
CA GLU A 7 4.71 -7.04 -18.32
C GLU A 7 4.71 -5.70 -17.60
N LEU A 8 4.32 -4.60 -18.28
CA LEU A 8 4.17 -3.28 -17.65
C LEU A 8 3.13 -3.30 -16.52
N ARG A 9 1.99 -3.97 -16.71
CA ARG A 9 0.95 -4.09 -15.67
C ARG A 9 1.45 -4.87 -14.47
N ARG A 10 2.22 -5.93 -14.69
CA ARG A 10 2.88 -6.68 -13.62
C ARG A 10 3.92 -5.82 -12.91
N LEU A 11 4.67 -4.99 -13.63
CA LEU A 11 5.62 -4.06 -13.02
C LEU A 11 4.91 -3.07 -12.09
N VAL A 12 3.78 -2.51 -12.52
CA VAL A 12 2.94 -1.66 -11.67
C VAL A 12 2.49 -2.40 -10.40
N GLY A 13 2.03 -3.65 -10.53
CA GLY A 13 1.69 -4.49 -9.39
C GLY A 13 2.84 -4.64 -8.39
N LYS A 14 4.07 -4.88 -8.87
CA LYS A 14 5.28 -4.95 -8.02
C LYS A 14 5.54 -3.63 -7.29
N PHE A 15 5.44 -2.50 -7.97
CA PHE A 15 5.62 -1.19 -7.34
C PHE A 15 4.58 -0.93 -6.25
N VAL A 16 3.30 -1.22 -6.52
CA VAL A 16 2.24 -1.09 -5.51
C VAL A 16 2.54 -1.97 -4.30
N LEU A 17 2.91 -3.25 -4.52
CA LEU A 17 3.27 -4.16 -3.43
C LEU A 17 4.50 -3.71 -2.64
N PHE A 18 5.48 -3.09 -3.30
CA PHE A 18 6.64 -2.51 -2.64
C PHE A 18 6.22 -1.42 -1.63
N PHE A 19 5.36 -0.49 -2.04
CA PHE A 19 4.88 0.56 -1.13
C PHE A 19 4.00 0.03 0.01
N VAL A 20 3.15 -0.97 -0.27
CA VAL A 20 2.42 -1.69 0.77
C VAL A 20 3.40 -2.33 1.76
N GLY A 21 4.47 -2.95 1.27
CA GLY A 21 5.53 -3.53 2.09
C GLY A 21 6.23 -2.50 2.96
N CYS A 22 6.57 -1.33 2.42
CA CYS A 22 7.14 -0.22 3.19
C CYS A 22 6.22 0.21 4.33
N TRP A 23 4.92 0.38 4.06
CA TRP A 23 3.93 0.72 5.09
C TRP A 23 3.85 -0.37 6.18
N LEU A 24 3.85 -1.65 5.79
CA LEU A 24 3.85 -2.76 6.75
C LEU A 24 5.10 -2.76 7.64
N ILE A 25 6.27 -2.48 7.08
CA ILE A 25 7.51 -2.37 7.87
C ILE A 25 7.39 -1.28 8.93
N VAL A 26 6.87 -0.11 8.57
CA VAL A 26 6.66 1.00 9.51
C VAL A 26 5.67 0.60 10.60
N LEU A 27 4.57 -0.08 10.24
CA LEU A 27 3.57 -0.55 11.20
C LEU A 27 4.16 -1.58 12.18
N VAL A 28 4.93 -2.54 11.68
CA VAL A 28 5.62 -3.54 12.51
C VAL A 28 6.65 -2.88 13.42
N ALA A 29 7.43 -1.91 12.93
CA ALA A 29 8.38 -1.15 13.73
C ALA A 29 7.66 -0.37 14.85
N GLY A 30 6.51 0.23 14.55
CA GLY A 30 5.66 0.91 15.54
C GLY A 30 5.18 -0.02 16.65
N VAL A 31 4.67 -1.20 16.28
CA VAL A 31 4.25 -2.24 17.26
C VAL A 31 5.43 -2.74 18.08
N ALA A 32 6.56 -3.04 17.44
CA ALA A 32 7.77 -3.50 18.13
C ALA A 32 8.29 -2.45 19.12
N GLY A 33 8.23 -1.17 18.76
CA GLY A 33 8.54 -0.05 19.66
C GLY A 33 7.59 -0.01 20.87
N ALA A 34 6.28 -0.13 20.63
CA ALA A 34 5.26 -0.17 21.70
C ALA A 34 5.52 -1.30 22.70
N LEU A 35 5.81 -2.50 22.20
CA LEU A 35 6.11 -3.68 23.02
C LEU A 35 7.40 -3.54 23.84
N ARG A 36 8.33 -2.68 23.41
CA ARG A 36 9.57 -2.37 24.13
C ARG A 36 9.41 -1.25 25.17
N GLY A 37 8.18 -0.78 25.41
CA GLY A 37 7.89 0.24 26.41
C GLY A 37 8.06 1.68 25.88
N ALA A 38 8.16 1.89 24.56
CA ALA A 38 8.02 3.23 24.02
C ALA A 38 6.62 3.76 24.34
N SER A 39 6.52 5.02 24.77
CA SER A 39 5.22 5.68 24.97
C SER A 39 4.55 5.88 23.61
N VAL A 40 3.74 4.92 23.21
CA VAL A 40 2.96 5.01 21.98
C VAL A 40 1.63 5.64 22.31
N GLU A 41 1.49 6.89 21.90
CA GLU A 41 0.22 7.60 22.00
C GLU A 41 -0.82 6.91 21.10
N PRO A 42 -1.93 6.38 21.65
CA PRO A 42 -2.88 5.55 20.89
C PRO A 42 -3.41 6.23 19.63
N LEU A 43 -3.56 7.56 19.68
CA LEU A 43 -4.00 8.36 18.54
C LEU A 43 -2.98 8.32 17.39
N ARG A 44 -1.68 8.45 17.67
CA ARG A 44 -0.62 8.36 16.66
C ARG A 44 -0.61 6.99 15.99
N PHE A 45 -0.83 5.94 16.78
CA PHE A 45 -0.93 4.58 16.26
C PHE A 45 -2.17 4.38 15.37
N ALA A 46 -3.32 4.94 15.77
CA ALA A 46 -4.53 4.91 14.95
C ALA A 46 -4.36 5.65 13.61
N ILE A 47 -3.67 6.79 13.61
CA ILE A 47 -3.35 7.55 12.39
C ILE A 47 -2.47 6.72 11.44
N LEU A 48 -1.52 5.95 11.96
CA LEU A 48 -0.64 5.09 11.16
C LEU A 48 -1.40 3.96 10.42
N LEU A 49 -2.61 3.61 10.88
CA LEU A 49 -3.45 2.60 10.24
C LEU A 49 -4.23 3.13 9.03
N ILE A 50 -4.44 4.44 8.93
CA ILE A 50 -5.23 5.08 7.87
C ILE A 50 -4.79 4.69 6.44
N PRO A 51 -3.48 4.64 6.09
CA PRO A 51 -3.06 4.24 4.75
C PRO A 51 -3.48 2.82 4.39
N GLY A 52 -3.67 1.94 5.40
CA GLY A 52 -4.16 0.58 5.23
C GLY A 52 -5.50 0.50 4.51
N CYS A 53 -6.39 1.49 4.68
CA CYS A 53 -7.70 1.54 4.02
C CYS A 53 -7.58 1.55 2.48
N ALA A 54 -6.49 2.07 1.94
CA ALA A 54 -6.21 2.06 0.50
C ALA A 54 -5.17 1.01 0.11
N PHE A 55 -4.16 0.77 0.94
CA PHE A 55 -3.11 -0.21 0.64
C PHE A 55 -3.59 -1.67 0.66
N VAL A 56 -4.55 -2.03 1.51
CA VAL A 56 -5.12 -3.39 1.54
C VAL A 56 -5.81 -3.74 0.21
N PRO A 57 -6.77 -2.96 -0.30
CA PRO A 57 -7.34 -3.23 -1.63
C PRO A 57 -6.31 -3.09 -2.75
N ALA A 58 -5.34 -2.17 -2.66
CA ALA A 58 -4.26 -2.06 -3.63
C ALA A 58 -3.44 -3.36 -3.74
N ALA A 59 -3.06 -3.95 -2.61
CA ALA A 59 -2.34 -5.22 -2.54
C ALA A 59 -3.16 -6.36 -3.15
N TYR A 60 -4.45 -6.43 -2.84
CA TYR A 60 -5.36 -7.43 -3.42
C TYR A 60 -5.37 -7.38 -4.95
N TYR A 61 -5.55 -6.20 -5.54
CA TYR A 61 -5.54 -6.04 -7.00
C TYR A 61 -4.15 -6.26 -7.60
N ALA A 62 -3.08 -5.84 -6.93
CA ALA A 62 -1.72 -6.05 -7.38
C ALA A 62 -1.32 -7.54 -7.40
N VAL A 63 -1.73 -8.33 -6.40
CA VAL A 63 -1.59 -9.79 -6.43
C VAL A 63 -2.41 -10.39 -7.56
N GLY A 64 -3.62 -9.88 -7.81
CA GLY A 64 -4.45 -10.27 -8.95
C GLY A 64 -3.73 -10.09 -10.30
N LEU A 65 -3.01 -8.99 -10.50
CA LEU A 65 -2.22 -8.73 -11.72
C LEU A 65 -1.13 -9.77 -11.97
N HIS A 66 -0.63 -10.44 -10.92
CA HIS A 66 0.37 -11.50 -11.03
C HIS A 66 -0.23 -12.89 -11.22
N ARG A 67 -1.46 -13.11 -10.74
CA ARG A 67 -2.15 -14.40 -10.82
C ARG A 67 -2.97 -14.59 -12.10
N SER A 68 -3.39 -13.49 -12.73
CA SER A 68 -4.22 -13.53 -13.93
C SER A 68 -3.38 -13.54 -15.21
N ASP A 69 -3.70 -14.47 -16.10
CA ASP A 69 -3.20 -14.49 -17.49
C ASP A 69 -4.29 -14.06 -18.50
N ASP A 70 -5.55 -13.93 -18.06
CA ASP A 70 -6.67 -13.45 -18.89
C ASP A 70 -6.56 -11.93 -19.16
N PRO A 71 -6.41 -11.50 -20.43
CA PRO A 71 -6.38 -10.10 -20.83
C PRO A 71 -7.56 -9.26 -20.30
N GLY A 72 -8.78 -9.81 -20.34
CA GLY A 72 -9.98 -9.08 -19.95
C GLY A 72 -10.04 -8.83 -18.44
N GLN A 73 -9.56 -9.79 -17.65
CA GLN A 73 -9.42 -9.62 -16.21
C GLN A 73 -8.33 -8.60 -15.88
N LEU A 74 -7.17 -8.68 -16.55
CA LEU A 74 -6.06 -7.74 -16.39
C LEU A 74 -6.51 -6.30 -16.67
N ASP A 75 -7.26 -6.08 -17.75
CA ASP A 75 -7.83 -4.77 -18.14
C ASP A 75 -8.72 -4.15 -17.08
N ARG A 76 -9.42 -4.98 -16.31
CA ARG A 76 -10.34 -4.52 -15.27
C ARG A 76 -9.66 -4.22 -13.93
N ILE A 77 -8.59 -4.95 -13.60
CA ILE A 77 -7.94 -4.85 -12.28
C ILE A 77 -6.76 -3.87 -12.27
N TRP A 78 -6.07 -3.68 -13.40
CA TRP A 78 -4.91 -2.77 -13.45
C TRP A 78 -5.21 -1.32 -13.04
N PRO A 79 -6.32 -0.67 -13.46
CA PRO A 79 -6.54 0.72 -13.07
C PRO A 79 -6.90 0.79 -11.59
N LYS A 80 -7.56 -0.24 -11.03
CA LYS A 80 -7.89 -0.30 -9.62
C LYS A 80 -6.63 -0.41 -8.77
N ALA A 81 -5.68 -1.26 -9.16
CA ALA A 81 -4.39 -1.36 -8.47
C ALA A 81 -3.66 -0.01 -8.42
N ILE A 82 -3.68 0.74 -9.52
CA ILE A 82 -3.10 2.10 -9.59
C ILE A 82 -3.86 3.07 -8.69
N VAL A 83 -5.18 3.14 -8.81
CA VAL A 83 -6.00 4.10 -8.05
C VAL A 83 -5.83 3.89 -6.55
N TYR A 84 -5.96 2.65 -6.08
CA TYR A 84 -5.77 2.34 -4.66
C TYR A 84 -4.30 2.49 -4.22
N GLY A 85 -3.34 2.16 -5.07
CA GLY A 85 -1.91 2.36 -4.78
C GLY A 85 -1.55 3.83 -4.61
N LEU A 86 -2.01 4.70 -5.51
CA LEU A 86 -1.83 6.15 -5.42
C LEU A 86 -2.58 6.74 -4.24
N ALA A 87 -3.82 6.32 -3.99
CA ALA A 87 -4.56 6.75 -2.80
C ALA A 87 -3.82 6.35 -1.51
N GLY A 88 -3.27 5.14 -1.45
CA GLY A 88 -2.46 4.68 -0.33
C GLY A 88 -1.20 5.52 -0.13
N LEU A 89 -0.52 5.90 -1.22
CA LEU A 89 0.64 6.80 -1.16
C LEU A 89 0.27 8.19 -0.62
N VAL A 90 -0.83 8.78 -1.11
CA VAL A 90 -1.32 10.07 -0.62
C VAL A 90 -1.64 10.00 0.87
N LEU A 91 -2.33 8.93 1.31
CA LEU A 91 -2.62 8.72 2.73
C LEU A 91 -1.35 8.49 3.55
N LEU A 92 -0.38 7.74 3.02
CA LEU A 92 0.90 7.50 3.70
C LEU A 92 1.66 8.81 3.92
N PHE A 93 1.82 9.63 2.89
CA PHE A 93 2.48 10.93 3.02
C PHE A 93 1.68 11.89 3.90
N GLY A 94 0.36 11.93 3.75
CA GLY A 94 -0.51 12.78 4.57
C GLY A 94 -0.48 12.41 6.05
N THR A 95 -0.47 11.12 6.37
CA THR A 95 -0.36 10.64 7.76
C THR A 95 1.04 10.85 8.33
N ALA A 96 2.09 10.60 7.56
CA ALA A 96 3.46 10.91 7.96
C ALA A 96 3.64 12.40 8.26
N TYR A 97 3.12 13.28 7.40
CA TYR A 97 3.13 14.72 7.60
C TYR A 97 2.33 15.14 8.84
N GLY A 98 1.10 14.62 8.99
CA GLY A 98 0.28 14.93 10.16
C GLY A 98 0.91 14.47 11.48
N LEU A 99 1.58 13.32 11.49
CA LEU A 99 2.32 12.83 12.66
C LEU A 99 3.58 13.65 12.94
N TYR A 100 4.24 14.18 11.90
CA TYR A 100 5.39 15.07 12.04
C TYR A 100 4.99 16.40 12.68
N GLU A 101 3.88 17.01 12.27
CA GLU A 101 3.37 18.27 12.87
C GLU A 101 2.88 18.12 14.32
N MET A 102 2.55 16.90 14.74
CA MET A 102 2.12 16.58 16.11
C MET A 102 3.29 16.31 17.08
N GLY A 103 4.52 16.15 16.58
CA GLY A 103 5.72 15.86 17.37
C GLY A 103 6.62 17.09 17.50
#